data_AF-A0AAQ0RWS8-F1
#
_entry.id   AF-A0AAQ0RWS8-F1
#
_cell.length_a   1.000
_cell.length_b   1.000
_cell.length_c   1.000
_cell.angle_alpha   90.00
_cell.angle_beta   90.00
_cell.angle_gamma   90.00
#
_symmetry.space_group_name_H-M   'P 1'
#
loop_
_entity.id
_entity.type
_entity.pdbx_description
1 polymer ?
#
loop_
_entity_poly.entity_id
_entity_poly.type
_entity_poly.pdbx_seq_one_letter_code
_entity_poly.pdbx_strand_id
1 'polypeptide(L)' 'MKQISIEKYIPKKHRHKVVDFYKDIDGCWLDLHPDYISSLTEATSIHEDTINEVKKQLKTIVLKSDFEKMNREQLNNLMK' A
#
# COMPACT_ATOMS: atom_id res chain seq x y z
N MET A 1 4.94 -11.47 17.25
CA MET A 1 4.28 -10.91 16.04
C MET A 1 2.98 -11.65 15.82
N LYS A 2 1.84 -10.95 15.64
CA LYS A 2 0.55 -11.60 15.39
C LYS A 2 0.25 -11.46 13.90
N GLN A 3 0.41 -12.54 13.15
CA GLN A 3 0.06 -12.53 11.74
C GLN A 3 -1.44 -12.28 11.62
N ILE A 4 -1.78 -11.21 10.92
CA ILE A 4 -3.16 -10.81 10.71
C ILE A 4 -3.59 -11.36 9.36
N SER A 5 -4.77 -11.97 9.28
CA SER A 5 -5.29 -12.42 8.00
C SER A 5 -5.49 -11.23 7.05
N ILE A 6 -4.72 -11.20 5.96
CA ILE A 6 -4.87 -10.29 4.82
C ILE A 6 -6.34 -10.17 4.41
N GLU A 7 -7.06 -11.28 4.41
CA GLU A 7 -8.44 -11.35 3.92
C GLU A 7 -9.41 -10.49 4.74
N LYS A 8 -9.11 -10.29 6.03
CA LYS A 8 -9.96 -9.54 6.95
C LYS A 8 -9.80 -8.03 6.80
N TYR A 9 -8.65 -7.55 6.36
CA TYR A 9 -8.32 -6.12 6.39
C TYR A 9 -8.03 -5.52 5.02
N ILE A 10 -7.56 -6.34 4.08
CA ILE A 10 -7.26 -5.95 2.71
C ILE A 10 -8.45 -6.33 1.80
N PRO A 11 -9.14 -5.35 1.19
CA PRO A 11 -10.23 -5.62 0.26
C PRO A 11 -9.75 -6.47 -0.93
N LYS A 12 -10.61 -7.38 -1.42
CA LYS A 12 -10.27 -8.36 -2.48
C LYS A 12 -9.59 -7.74 -3.69
N LYS A 13 -10.02 -6.55 -4.11
CA LYS A 13 -9.46 -5.80 -5.25
C LYS A 13 -8.00 -5.33 -5.06
N HIS A 14 -7.47 -5.31 -3.85
CA HIS A 14 -6.09 -4.92 -3.56
C HIS A 14 -5.19 -6.09 -3.16
N ARG A 15 -5.74 -7.28 -2.87
CA ARG A 15 -4.96 -8.40 -2.34
C ARG A 15 -3.84 -8.86 -3.27
N HIS A 16 -4.06 -8.82 -4.60
CA HIS A 16 -3.04 -9.16 -5.59
C HIS A 16 -1.84 -8.20 -5.62
N LYS A 17 -1.96 -7.03 -4.98
CA LYS A 17 -0.90 -6.03 -4.87
C LYS A 17 0.00 -6.25 -3.64
N VAL A 18 -0.40 -7.15 -2.74
CA VAL A 18 0.20 -7.32 -1.41
C VAL A 18 0.89 -8.68 -1.36
N VAL A 19 2.16 -8.67 -0.98
CA VAL A 19 2.96 -9.89 -0.76
C VAL A 19 2.75 -10.38 0.67
N ASP A 20 2.86 -9.49 1.65
CA ASP A 20 2.66 -9.82 3.06
C ASP A 20 1.96 -8.68 3.81
N PHE A 21 1.23 -9.06 4.87
CA PHE A 21 0.59 -8.13 5.78
C PHE A 21 0.55 -8.69 7.19
N TYR A 22 1.15 -8.00 8.13
CA TYR A 22 1.14 -8.39 9.54
C TYR A 22 1.11 -7.18 10.46
N LYS A 23 0.96 -7.42 11.77
CA LYS A 23 1.01 -6.38 12.79
C LYS A 23 2.01 -6.75 13.88
N ASP A 24 2.83 -5.77 14.23
CA ASP A 24 3.76 -5.82 15.36
C ASP A 24 3.37 -4.80 16.44
N ILE A 25 4.34 -4.40 17.28
CA ILE A 25 4.14 -3.45 18.37
C ILE A 25 4.00 -2.02 17.87
N ASP A 26 4.66 -1.69 16.76
CA ASP A 26 4.78 -0.33 16.24
C ASP A 26 3.70 -0.03 15.20
N GLY A 27 3.13 -1.05 14.56
CA GLY A 27 2.00 -0.86 13.67
C GLY A 27 1.73 -2.04 12.74
N CYS A 28 1.08 -1.74 11.63
CA CYS A 28 0.89 -2.68 10.55
C CYS A 28 2.04 -2.59 9.57
N TRP A 29 2.53 -3.74 9.16
CA TRP A 29 3.48 -3.88 8.08
C TRP A 29 2.75 -4.36 6.84
N LEU A 30 2.94 -3.67 5.73
CA LEU A 30 2.36 -3.95 4.43
C LEU A 30 3.46 -3.97 3.37
N ASP A 31 3.77 -5.17 2.86
CA ASP A 31 4.71 -5.34 1.76
C ASP A 31 3.96 -5.53 0.45
N LEU A 32 4.34 -4.75 -0.56
CA LEU A 32 3.73 -4.76 -1.88
C LEU A 32 4.49 -5.67 -2.83
N HIS A 33 3.79 -6.16 -3.85
CA HIS A 33 4.45 -6.83 -4.96
C HIS A 33 5.37 -5.84 -5.68
N PRO A 34 6.55 -6.26 -6.18
CA PRO A 34 7.54 -5.37 -6.82
C PRO A 34 7.01 -4.51 -7.98
N ASP A 35 5.91 -4.94 -8.60
CA ASP A 35 5.24 -4.22 -9.69
C ASP A 35 4.39 -3.05 -9.21
N TYR A 36 4.16 -2.91 -7.90
CA TYR A 36 3.36 -1.83 -7.32
C TYR A 36 4.18 -0.95 -6.40
N ILE A 37 3.78 0.31 -6.31
CA ILE A 37 4.40 1.32 -5.46
C ILE A 37 3.32 2.19 -4.83
N SER A 38 3.55 2.65 -3.61
CA SER A 38 2.76 3.73 -3.03
C SER A 38 3.13 5.03 -3.72
N SER A 39 2.17 5.68 -4.38
CA SER A 39 2.40 7.00 -4.97
C SER A 39 2.59 8.11 -3.93
N LEU A 40 2.33 7.82 -2.65
CA LEU A 40 2.47 8.78 -1.55
C LEU A 40 3.86 8.75 -0.92
N THR A 41 4.37 7.54 -0.66
CA THR A 41 5.65 7.31 0.03
C THR A 41 6.77 6.90 -0.92
N GLU A 42 6.44 6.65 -2.19
CA GLU A 42 7.38 6.17 -3.22
C GLU A 42 8.10 4.87 -2.79
N ALA A 43 7.42 4.05 -1.99
CA ALA A 43 7.95 2.84 -1.40
C ALA A 43 7.08 1.61 -1.71
N THR A 44 7.72 0.45 -1.73
CA THR A 44 7.08 -0.88 -1.85
C THR A 44 6.72 -1.48 -0.50
N SER A 45 7.16 -0.88 0.59
CA SER A 45 6.86 -1.30 1.96
C SER A 45 6.31 -0.10 2.73
N ILE A 46 5.23 -0.34 3.48
CA ILE A 46 4.58 0.63 4.35
C ILE A 46 4.52 0.01 5.74
N HIS A 47 5.05 0.70 6.74
CA HIS A 47 5.11 0.24 8.13
C HIS A 47 4.61 1.32 9.09
N GLU A 48 4.46 0.95 10.37
CA GLU A 48 4.02 1.84 11.48
C GLU A 48 2.60 2.41 11.36
N ASP A 49 1.89 2.08 10.28
CA ASP A 49 0.51 2.53 10.07
C ASP A 49 -0.48 1.74 10.94
N THR A 50 -1.55 2.41 11.38
CA THR A 50 -2.73 1.71 11.88
C THR A 50 -3.48 1.02 10.74
N ILE A 51 -4.33 0.04 11.07
CA ILE A 51 -5.19 -0.66 10.10
C ILE A 51 -6.03 0.34 9.26
N ASN A 52 -6.44 1.45 9.85
CA ASN A 52 -7.24 2.46 9.17
C ASN A 52 -6.40 3.29 8.20
N GLU A 53 -5.15 3.58 8.52
CA GLU A 53 -4.20 4.25 7.64
C GLU A 53 -3.82 3.35 6.47
N VAL A 54 -3.51 2.08 6.72
CA VAL A 54 -3.27 1.09 5.68
C VAL A 54 -4.42 1.07 4.66
N LYS A 55 -5.68 1.07 5.11
CA LYS A 55 -6.84 1.11 4.20
C LYS A 55 -6.89 2.37 3.33
N LYS A 56 -6.38 3.49 3.82
CA LYS A 56 -6.26 4.73 3.02
C LYS A 56 -5.09 4.60 2.04
N GLN A 57 -3.93 4.12 2.49
CA GLN A 57 -2.76 3.87 1.64
C GLN A 57 -3.06 2.90 0.49
N LEU A 58 -3.91 1.88 0.69
CA LEU A 58 -4.27 0.96 -0.39
C LEU A 58 -4.80 1.65 -1.66
N LYS A 59 -5.38 2.85 -1.51
CA LYS A 59 -5.89 3.67 -2.63
C LYS A 59 -4.79 4.37 -3.42
N THR A 60 -3.64 4.62 -2.81
CA THR A 60 -2.48 5.28 -3.43
C THR A 60 -1.55 4.27 -4.11
N ILE A 61 -1.82 2.97 -4.00
CA ILE A 61 -1.02 1.92 -4.62
C ILE A 61 -1.33 1.81 -6.12
N VAL A 62 -0.33 2.15 -6.92
CA VAL A 62 -0.35 2.15 -8.39
C VAL A 62 0.70 1.20 -8.94
N LEU A 63 0.62 0.87 -10.23
CA LEU A 63 1.70 0.14 -10.90
C LEU A 63 2.95 1.03 -10.97
N LYS A 64 4.11 0.44 -10.69
CA LYS A 64 5.39 1.14 -10.74
C LYS A 64 5.67 1.69 -12.14
N SER A 65 5.34 0.93 -13.18
CA SER A 65 5.46 1.36 -14.58
C SER A 65 4.59 2.57 -14.92
N ASP A 66 3.44 2.71 -14.26
CA ASP A 66 2.53 3.83 -14.48
C ASP A 66 3.03 5.05 -13.70
N PHE A 67 3.49 4.86 -12.46
CA PHE A 67 4.11 5.90 -11.65
C PHE A 67 5.30 6.56 -12.36
N GLU A 68 6.18 5.76 -12.98
CA GLU A 68 7.33 6.27 -13.75
C GLU A 68 6.94 7.08 -14.99
N LYS A 69 5.73 6.88 -15.53
CA LYS A 69 5.19 7.60 -16.68
C LYS A 69 4.31 8.78 -16.28
N MET A 70 3.89 8.87 -15.02
CA MET A 70 3.02 9.94 -14.54
C MET A 70 3.79 11.26 -14.48
N ASN A 71 3.17 12.31 -15.00
CA ASN A 71 3.65 13.67 -14.79
C ASN A 71 3.09 14.24 -13.47
N ARG A 72 3.70 15.34 -13.00
CA ARG A 72 3.47 15.90 -11.67
C ARG A 72 2.00 16.28 -11.41
N GLU A 73 1.26 16.66 -12.44
CA GLU A 73 -0.18 16.96 -12.35
C GLU A 73 -1.04 15.71 -12.13
N GLN A 74 -0.69 14.58 -12.74
CA GLN A 74 -1.40 13.31 -12.55
C GLN A 74 -1.20 12.76 -11.13
N LEU A 75 0.01 12.88 -10.58
CA LEU A 75 0.29 12.51 -9.18
C LEU A 75 -0.54 13.33 -8.19
N ASN A 76 -0.64 14.66 -8.40
CA ASN A 76 -1.42 15.54 -7.53
C ASN A 76 -2.92 15.21 -7.51
N ASN A 77 -3.48 14.66 -8.59
CA ASN A 77 -4.89 14.25 -8.64
C ASN A 77 -5.15 12.92 -7.92
N LEU A 78 -4.14 12.07 -7.72
CA LEU A 78 -4.24 10.83 -6.94
C LEU A 78 -4.16 11.07 -5.42
N MET A 79 -3.65 12.23 -5.01
CA MET A 79 -3.46 12.62 -3.60
C MET A 79 -4.62 13.47 -3.03
N LYS A 80 -5.63 13.81 -3.84
CA LYS A 80 -6.84 14.54 -3.43
C LYS A 80 -7.96 13.59 -3.01
#